data_AF-A0A140DWM3-F1
#
_entry.id   AF-A0A140DWM3-F1
#
_cell.length_a   1.000
_cell.length_b   1.000
_cell.length_c   1.000
_cell.angle_alpha   90.00
_cell.angle_beta   90.00
_cell.angle_gamma   90.00
#
_symmetry.space_group_name_H-M   'P 1'
#
loop_
_entity.id
_entity.type
_entity.pdbx_description
1 polymer ?
#
loop_
_entity_poly.entity_id
_entity_poly.type
_entity_poly.pdbx_seq_one_letter_code
_entity_poly.pdbx_strand_id
1 'polypeptide(L)'
;MADAGLVVMLESIKEDFRKAGLTPGRIGEVSFSGRLTRSRGNCRRETDGFYTIHISTRLMGHTELVRETLAHELLHTVKGCFDHGPRFQEAARKLREYGYHIQSTYEPEAFEIRGRYQFQCSRCGVIVNRTRRSNFTEHPERYIHKGCGGHFEPLPERRPREK
;
A
#
# COMPACT_ATOMS: atom_id res chain seq x y z
N MET A 1 -13.13 -13.86 -1.28
CA MET A 1 -12.29 -15.07 -1.43
C MET A 1 -10.90 -14.69 -0.97
N ALA A 2 -10.31 -15.45 -0.04
CA ALA A 2 -8.96 -15.18 0.44
C ALA A 2 -7.95 -15.32 -0.71
N ASP A 3 -7.00 -14.40 -0.78
CA ASP A 3 -5.94 -14.44 -1.78
C ASP A 3 -4.85 -15.40 -1.30
N ALA A 4 -4.62 -16.51 -2.02
CA ALA A 4 -3.70 -17.55 -1.60
C ALA A 4 -2.27 -17.03 -1.40
N GLY A 5 -1.84 -16.02 -2.17
CA GLY A 5 -0.54 -15.38 -2.01
C GLY A 5 -0.43 -14.59 -0.71
N LEU A 6 -1.49 -13.83 -0.36
CA LEU A 6 -1.54 -13.12 0.92
C LEU A 6 -1.55 -14.07 2.12
N VAL A 7 -2.23 -15.21 2.03
CA VAL A 7 -2.27 -16.20 3.12
C VAL A 7 -0.87 -16.78 3.37
N VAL A 8 -0.16 -17.19 2.32
CA VAL A 8 1.21 -17.72 2.46
C VAL A 8 2.15 -16.66 3.05
N MET A 9 2.09 -15.43 2.56
CA MET A 9 2.89 -14.33 3.08
C MET A 9 2.57 -14.04 4.55
N LEU A 10 1.28 -14.03 4.91
CA LEU A 10 0.83 -13.81 6.29
C LEU A 10 1.40 -14.85 7.25
N GLU A 11 1.40 -16.13 6.86
CA GLU A 11 1.95 -17.20 7.72
C GLU A 11 3.46 -17.06 7.92
N SER A 12 4.21 -16.66 6.88
CA SER A 12 5.63 -16.33 7.01
C SER A 12 5.86 -15.17 7.98
N ILE A 13 5.06 -14.09 7.89
CA ILE A 13 5.17 -12.94 8.77
C ILE A 13 4.82 -13.32 10.22
N LYS A 14 3.78 -14.13 10.43
CA LYS A 14 3.41 -14.63 11.76
C LYS A 14 4.55 -15.39 12.41
N GLU A 15 5.33 -16.14 11.64
CA GLU A 15 6.49 -16.86 12.16
C GLU A 15 7.59 -15.92 12.63
N ASP A 16 7.90 -14.86 11.86
CA ASP A 16 8.84 -13.83 12.29
C ASP A 16 8.35 -13.12 13.57
N PHE A 17 7.05 -12.85 13.68
CA PHE A 17 6.46 -12.29 14.89
C PHE A 17 6.67 -13.19 16.11
N ARG A 18 6.43 -14.51 15.96
CA ARG A 18 6.65 -15.47 17.04
C ARG A 18 8.11 -15.53 17.46
N LYS A 19 9.04 -15.54 16.50
CA LYS A 19 10.49 -15.50 16.77
C LYS A 19 10.91 -14.20 17.48
N ALA A 20 10.26 -13.08 17.16
CA ALA A 20 10.43 -11.80 17.85
C ALA A 20 9.77 -11.74 19.24
N GLY A 21 9.15 -12.84 19.71
CA GLY A 21 8.45 -12.91 20.99
C GLY A 21 7.10 -12.20 21.00
N LEU A 22 6.50 -11.96 19.83
CA LEU A 22 5.19 -11.34 19.67
C LEU A 22 4.15 -12.43 19.36
N THR A 23 2.94 -12.27 19.92
CA THR A 23 1.82 -13.18 19.65
C THR A 23 0.74 -12.43 18.89
N PRO A 24 0.63 -12.63 17.55
CA PRO A 24 -0.46 -12.07 16.76
C PRO A 24 -1.82 -12.63 17.17
N GLY A 25 -2.87 -11.84 16.95
CA GLY A 25 -4.25 -12.28 17.09
C GLY A 25 -4.66 -13.30 16.03
N ARG A 26 -5.84 -13.90 16.20
CA ARG A 26 -6.39 -14.88 15.26
C ARG A 26 -6.95 -14.15 14.05
N ILE A 27 -6.41 -14.42 12.86
CA ILE A 27 -6.87 -13.82 11.60
C ILE A 27 -7.91 -14.73 10.98
N GLY A 28 -9.13 -14.21 10.75
CA GLY A 28 -10.22 -14.93 10.10
C GLY A 28 -10.20 -14.75 8.58
N GLU A 29 -9.87 -13.54 8.11
CA GLU A 29 -9.76 -13.23 6.68
C GLU A 29 -8.57 -12.30 6.40
N VAL A 30 -7.89 -12.59 5.29
CA VAL A 30 -6.96 -11.67 4.64
C VAL A 30 -7.25 -11.59 3.14
N SER A 31 -7.45 -10.38 2.62
CA SER A 31 -7.80 -10.18 1.22
C SER A 31 -7.41 -8.81 0.68
N PHE A 32 -7.33 -8.68 -0.64
CA PHE A 32 -7.20 -7.39 -1.28
C PHE A 32 -8.57 -6.68 -1.37
N SER A 33 -8.58 -5.36 -1.14
CA SER A 33 -9.77 -4.53 -1.19
C SER A 33 -9.57 -3.29 -2.05
N GLY A 34 -10.43 -3.12 -3.06
CA GLY A 34 -10.50 -1.90 -3.88
C GLY A 34 -11.13 -0.70 -3.14
N ARG A 35 -11.72 -0.93 -1.96
CA ARG A 35 -12.35 0.13 -1.16
C ARG A 35 -11.34 0.97 -0.39
N LEU A 36 -10.15 0.43 -0.14
CA LEU A 36 -9.04 1.13 0.51
C LEU A 36 -8.38 2.11 -0.47
N THR A 37 -8.92 3.32 -0.51
CA THR A 37 -8.48 4.38 -1.45
C THR A 37 -7.56 5.43 -0.82
N ARG A 38 -7.50 5.46 0.52
CA ARG A 38 -6.73 6.43 1.32
C ARG A 38 -5.76 5.79 2.31
N SER A 39 -5.71 4.47 2.38
CA SER A 39 -4.78 3.70 3.20
C SER A 39 -4.23 2.51 2.42
N ARG A 40 -3.08 2.01 2.87
CA ARG A 40 -2.42 0.82 2.32
C ARG A 40 -3.08 -0.46 2.82
N GLY A 41 -3.47 -0.48 4.09
CA GLY A 41 -4.14 -1.59 4.72
C GLY A 41 -5.24 -1.12 5.67
N ASN A 42 -5.94 -2.10 6.23
CA ASN A 42 -6.81 -1.92 7.38
C ASN A 42 -6.93 -3.24 8.15
N CYS A 43 -6.75 -3.16 9.46
CA CYS A 43 -7.11 -4.21 10.41
C CYS A 43 -8.44 -3.87 11.10
N ARG A 44 -9.33 -4.87 11.20
CA ARG A 44 -10.58 -4.78 11.96
C ARG A 44 -10.69 -5.95 12.91
N ARG A 45 -11.11 -5.68 14.15
CA ARG A 45 -11.50 -6.71 15.12
C ARG A 45 -12.99 -7.04 14.95
N GLU A 46 -13.29 -8.31 14.78
CA GLU A 46 -14.65 -8.83 14.66
C GLU A 46 -15.22 -9.22 16.03
N THR A 47 -16.53 -9.41 16.11
CA THR A 47 -17.24 -9.69 17.37
C THR A 47 -16.93 -11.06 17.97
N ASP A 48 -16.47 -12.00 17.16
CA ASP A 48 -16.07 -13.36 17.55
C ASP A 48 -14.61 -13.44 18.04
N GLY A 49 -13.91 -12.30 18.11
CA GLY A 49 -12.51 -12.22 18.55
C GLY A 49 -11.48 -12.49 17.46
N PHE A 50 -11.91 -12.74 16.22
CA PHE A 50 -11.02 -12.78 15.06
C PHE A 50 -10.73 -11.37 14.53
N TYR A 51 -9.70 -11.27 13.69
CA TYR A 51 -9.36 -10.07 12.97
C TYR A 51 -9.46 -10.29 11.47
N THR A 52 -9.88 -9.25 10.77
CA THR A 52 -9.89 -9.16 9.32
C THR A 52 -8.81 -8.18 8.88
N ILE A 53 -7.98 -8.56 7.91
CA ILE A 53 -6.96 -7.68 7.34
C ILE A 53 -7.23 -7.49 5.86
N HIS A 54 -7.42 -6.23 5.45
CA HIS A 54 -7.55 -5.86 4.05
C HIS A 54 -6.31 -5.11 3.59
N ILE A 55 -5.81 -5.43 2.39
CA ILE A 55 -4.73 -4.71 1.73
C ILE A 55 -5.29 -3.99 0.50
N SER A 56 -4.88 -2.76 0.24
CA SER A 56 -5.34 -2.02 -0.95
C SER A 56 -4.93 -2.74 -2.23
N THR A 57 -5.86 -2.89 -3.18
CA THR A 57 -5.54 -3.45 -4.50
C THR A 57 -4.49 -2.63 -5.26
N ARG A 58 -4.25 -1.37 -4.86
CA ARG A 58 -3.19 -0.54 -5.43
C ARG A 58 -1.78 -1.06 -5.16
N LEU A 59 -1.62 -1.94 -4.17
CA LEU A 59 -0.35 -2.57 -3.81
C LEU A 59 -0.12 -3.90 -4.55
N MET A 60 -1.08 -4.38 -5.36
CA MET A 60 -0.88 -5.58 -6.18
C MET A 60 0.34 -5.39 -7.10
N GLY A 61 1.24 -6.38 -7.11
CA GLY A 61 2.51 -6.34 -7.84
C GLY A 61 3.67 -5.66 -7.09
N HIS A 62 3.42 -5.07 -5.91
CA HIS A 62 4.44 -4.47 -5.05
C HIS A 62 4.68 -5.33 -3.81
N THR A 63 5.32 -6.49 -3.98
CA THR A 63 5.48 -7.53 -2.94
C THR A 63 6.02 -6.99 -1.61
N GLU A 64 7.07 -6.19 -1.62
CA GLU A 64 7.66 -5.64 -0.39
C GLU A 64 6.72 -4.67 0.33
N LEU A 65 5.99 -3.83 -0.40
CA LEU A 65 5.01 -2.93 0.19
C LEU A 65 3.82 -3.68 0.76
N VAL A 66 3.39 -4.77 0.10
CA VAL A 66 2.35 -5.66 0.63
C VAL A 66 2.84 -6.33 1.91
N ARG A 67 4.06 -6.86 1.92
CA ARG A 67 4.68 -7.48 3.10
C ARG A 67 4.73 -6.53 4.28
N GLU A 68 5.23 -5.32 4.08
CA GLU A 68 5.36 -4.32 5.15
C GLU A 68 3.98 -3.85 5.65
N THR A 69 3.04 -3.60 4.74
CA THR A 69 1.66 -3.23 5.11
C THR A 69 1.00 -4.36 5.89
N LEU A 70 1.13 -5.61 5.44
CA LEU A 70 0.55 -6.77 6.10
C LEU A 70 1.14 -6.97 7.51
N ALA A 71 2.44 -6.75 7.68
CA ALA A 71 3.08 -6.76 8.99
C ALA A 71 2.56 -5.63 9.90
N HIS A 72 2.36 -4.43 9.36
CA HIS A 72 1.76 -3.31 10.11
C HIS A 72 0.35 -3.66 10.59
N GLU A 73 -0.53 -4.13 9.71
CA GLU A 73 -1.90 -4.50 10.07
C GLU A 73 -1.94 -5.70 11.02
N LEU A 74 -1.02 -6.67 10.87
CA LEU A 74 -0.89 -7.79 11.81
C LEU A 74 -0.45 -7.31 13.19
N LEU A 75 0.44 -6.31 13.26
CA LEU A 75 0.92 -5.76 14.53
C LEU A 75 -0.21 -5.15 15.36
N HIS A 76 -1.23 -4.57 14.73
CA HIS A 76 -2.44 -4.11 15.42
C HIS A 76 -3.19 -5.20 16.17
N THR A 77 -2.99 -6.47 15.80
CA THR A 77 -3.63 -7.61 16.47
C THR A 77 -2.89 -8.07 17.73
N VAL A 78 -1.63 -7.64 17.92
CA VAL A 78 -0.83 -7.97 19.10
C VAL A 78 -1.39 -7.22 20.31
N LYS A 79 -1.50 -7.91 21.46
CA LYS A 79 -2.13 -7.36 22.67
C LYS A 79 -1.50 -6.03 23.09
N GLY A 80 -2.31 -4.97 23.11
CA GLY A 80 -1.88 -3.63 23.49
C GLY A 80 -1.16 -2.85 22.39
N CYS A 81 -1.19 -3.33 21.15
CA CYS A 81 -0.65 -2.66 19.96
C CYS A 81 -1.77 -2.19 18.99
N PHE A 82 -3.02 -2.18 19.43
CA PHE A 82 -4.14 -1.80 18.55
C PHE A 82 -4.05 -0.33 18.11
N ASP A 83 -3.46 0.52 18.94
CA ASP A 83 -3.04 1.87 18.58
C ASP A 83 -1.53 1.93 18.28
N HIS A 84 -1.07 3.04 17.71
CA HIS A 84 0.36 3.29 17.46
C HIS A 84 1.14 3.75 18.70
N GLY A 85 0.69 3.37 19.90
CA GLY A 85 1.28 3.75 21.18
C GLY A 85 2.63 3.07 21.49
N PRO A 86 3.15 3.22 22.71
CA PRO A 86 4.49 2.75 23.07
C PRO A 86 4.74 1.25 22.82
N ARG A 87 3.75 0.41 23.11
CA ARG A 87 3.84 -1.05 22.88
C ARG A 87 3.94 -1.40 21.40
N PHE A 88 3.18 -0.73 20.55
CA PHE A 88 3.28 -0.89 19.10
C PHE A 88 4.68 -0.50 18.63
N GLN A 89 5.19 0.64 19.07
CA GLN A 89 6.52 1.13 18.67
C GLN A 89 7.64 0.20 19.13
N GLU A 90 7.55 -0.34 20.35
CA GLU A 90 8.49 -1.34 20.86
C GLU A 90 8.47 -2.62 20.03
N ALA A 91 7.27 -3.13 19.72
CA ALA A 91 7.12 -4.34 18.93
C ALA A 91 7.56 -4.14 17.47
N ALA A 92 7.24 -3.00 16.85
CA ALA A 92 7.76 -2.59 15.55
C ALA A 92 9.29 -2.53 15.53
N ARG A 93 9.92 -2.06 16.62
CA ARG A 93 11.38 -2.09 16.76
C ARG A 93 11.95 -3.51 16.78
N LYS A 94 11.33 -4.45 17.49
CA LYS A 94 11.77 -5.86 17.52
C LYS A 94 11.72 -6.47 16.12
N LEU A 95 10.71 -6.13 15.34
CA LEU A 95 10.53 -6.63 13.97
C LEU A 95 11.55 -6.05 12.96
N ARG A 96 12.29 -4.99 13.29
CA ARG A 96 13.36 -4.49 12.42
C ARG A 96 14.48 -5.51 12.19
N GLU A 97 14.76 -6.35 13.19
CA GLU A 97 15.76 -7.43 13.09
C GLU A 97 15.35 -8.52 12.07
N TYR A 98 14.06 -8.57 11.73
CA TYR A 98 13.46 -9.48 10.75
C TYR A 98 13.20 -8.79 9.40
N GLY A 99 13.76 -7.59 9.20
CA GLY A 99 13.66 -6.84 7.94
C GLY A 99 12.39 -6.02 7.75
N TYR A 100 11.57 -5.83 8.78
CA TYR A 100 10.37 -4.99 8.69
C TYR A 100 10.64 -3.54 9.11
N HIS A 101 10.25 -2.58 8.27
CA HIS A 101 10.36 -1.15 8.57
C HIS A 101 8.99 -0.52 8.89
N ILE A 102 8.34 -1.03 9.94
CA ILE A 102 7.01 -0.58 10.35
C ILE A 102 7.09 0.82 11.00
N GLN A 103 6.48 1.81 10.37
CA GLN A 103 6.34 3.17 10.90
C GLN A 103 4.99 3.34 11.64
N SER A 104 4.98 4.16 12.69
CA SER A 104 3.78 4.51 13.47
C SER A 104 2.96 5.62 12.82
N THR A 105 3.60 6.52 12.10
CA THR A 105 2.96 7.59 11.35
C THR A 105 3.13 7.32 9.87
N TYR A 106 2.02 7.46 9.16
CA TYR A 106 1.96 7.30 7.73
C TYR A 106 2.61 8.52 7.06
N GLU A 107 3.71 8.34 6.31
CA GLU A 107 4.24 9.42 5.46
C GLU A 107 3.41 9.56 4.18
N PRO A 108 2.71 10.69 3.97
CA PRO A 108 1.88 10.92 2.79
C PRO A 108 2.66 10.81 1.48
N GLU A 109 3.94 11.21 1.46
CA GLU A 109 4.76 11.13 0.23
C GLU A 109 4.93 9.69 -0.27
N ALA A 110 4.85 8.69 0.61
CA ALA A 110 4.89 7.30 0.20
C ALA A 110 3.52 6.79 -0.35
N PHE A 111 2.43 7.56 -0.19
CA PHE A 111 1.14 7.34 -0.90
C PHE A 111 0.99 8.19 -2.14
N GLU A 112 1.98 9.01 -2.50
CA GLU A 112 2.06 9.44 -3.87
C GLU A 112 2.43 8.21 -4.71
N ILE A 113 1.42 7.41 -5.02
CA ILE A 113 1.25 6.97 -6.39
C ILE A 113 1.06 8.27 -7.18
N ARG A 114 2.15 9.04 -7.35
CA ARG A 114 2.28 10.13 -8.32
C ARG A 114 1.67 9.55 -9.56
N GLY A 115 0.60 10.18 -10.05
CA GLY A 115 -0.32 9.57 -10.99
C GLY A 115 0.42 8.62 -11.91
N ARG A 116 0.13 7.31 -11.79
CA ARG A 116 0.79 6.22 -12.51
C ARG A 116 1.07 6.58 -13.97
N TYR A 117 0.19 7.39 -14.55
CA TYR A 117 0.33 7.97 -15.87
C TYR A 117 0.47 9.50 -15.77
N GLN A 118 1.61 10.01 -16.23
CA GLN A 118 1.86 11.44 -16.41
C GLN A 118 1.84 11.78 -17.88
N PHE A 119 1.21 12.89 -18.24
CA PHE A 119 1.15 13.35 -19.63
C PHE A 119 1.56 14.81 -19.69
N GLN A 120 2.34 15.16 -20.70
CA GLN A 120 2.73 16.54 -20.97
C GLN A 120 2.01 17.04 -22.23
N CYS A 121 1.54 18.28 -22.19
CA CYS A 121 1.07 18.93 -23.41
C CYS A 121 2.25 19.28 -24.32
N SER A 122 2.21 18.84 -25.57
CA SER A 122 3.29 19.07 -26.54
C SER A 122 3.52 20.54 -26.91
N ARG A 123 2.56 21.43 -26.60
CA ARG A 123 2.65 22.86 -26.95
C ARG A 123 3.01 23.77 -25.77
N CYS A 124 2.39 23.59 -24.61
CA CYS A 124 2.61 24.47 -23.44
C CYS A 124 3.34 23.80 -22.28
N GLY A 125 3.64 22.51 -22.37
CA GLY A 125 4.38 21.78 -21.35
C GLY A 125 3.61 21.48 -20.07
N VAL A 126 2.32 21.82 -19.97
CA VAL A 126 1.51 21.53 -18.77
C VAL A 126 1.46 20.02 -18.50
N ILE A 127 1.59 19.63 -17.23
CA ILE A 127 1.60 18.23 -16.80
C ILE A 127 0.23 17.86 -16.22
N VAL A 128 -0.34 16.78 -16.72
CA VAL A 128 -1.58 16.17 -16.22
C VAL A 128 -1.26 14.81 -15.61
N ASN A 129 -1.63 14.62 -14.34
CA ASN A 129 -1.41 13.37 -13.62
C ASN A 129 -2.70 12.55 -13.57
N ARG A 130 -2.61 11.23 -13.81
CA ARG A 130 -3.73 10.29 -13.69
C ARG A 130 -3.34 9.08 -12.86
N THR A 131 -4.22 8.73 -11.93
CA THR A 131 -4.01 7.57 -11.02
C THR A 131 -4.70 6.30 -11.50
N ARG A 132 -5.65 6.39 -12.45
CA ARG A 132 -6.44 5.26 -12.97
C ARG A 132 -6.32 5.18 -14.48
N ARG A 133 -6.42 3.95 -15.03
CA ARG A 133 -6.64 3.76 -16.46
C ARG A 133 -7.98 4.34 -16.88
N SER A 134 -8.00 4.96 -18.05
CA SER A 134 -9.15 5.56 -18.73
C SER A 134 -8.83 5.72 -20.22
N ASN A 135 -9.83 6.06 -21.04
CA ASN A 135 -9.60 6.35 -22.46
C ASN A 135 -8.50 7.41 -22.68
N PHE A 136 -8.38 8.40 -21.78
CA PHE A 136 -7.31 9.40 -21.85
C PHE A 136 -5.92 8.81 -21.58
N THR A 137 -5.80 7.85 -20.66
CA THR A 137 -4.48 7.26 -20.35
C THR A 137 -4.04 6.21 -21.36
N GLU A 138 -4.99 5.59 -22.06
CA GLU A 138 -4.72 4.58 -23.09
C GLU A 138 -4.53 5.20 -24.47
N HIS A 139 -5.24 6.30 -24.74
CA HIS A 139 -5.22 7.01 -26.02
C HIS A 139 -5.07 8.54 -25.82
N PRO A 140 -3.99 9.02 -25.17
CA PRO A 140 -3.78 10.44 -24.88
C PRO A 140 -3.73 11.31 -26.14
N GLU A 141 -3.30 10.74 -27.28
CA GLU A 141 -3.21 11.40 -28.58
C GLU A 141 -4.57 11.89 -29.10
N ARG A 142 -5.67 11.27 -28.65
CA ARG A 142 -7.05 11.64 -29.03
C ARG A 142 -7.56 12.89 -28.33
N TYR A 143 -6.83 13.40 -27.34
CA TYR A 143 -7.27 14.49 -26.49
C TYR A 143 -6.45 15.75 -26.72
N ILE A 144 -7.13 16.89 -26.69
CA ILE A 144 -6.54 18.21 -26.94
C ILE A 144 -6.60 19.05 -25.66
N HIS A 145 -5.50 19.73 -25.36
CA HIS A 145 -5.43 20.68 -24.26
C HIS A 145 -6.27 21.92 -24.60
N LYS A 146 -7.39 22.14 -23.90
CA LYS A 146 -8.32 23.24 -24.18
C LYS A 146 -7.70 24.64 -24.15
N GLY A 147 -6.65 24.86 -23.33
CA GLY A 147 -6.02 26.16 -23.20
C GLY A 147 -5.09 26.54 -24.36
N CYS A 148 -4.42 25.57 -24.99
CA CYS A 148 -3.43 25.87 -26.03
C CYS A 148 -3.59 25.02 -27.31
N GLY A 149 -4.55 24.10 -27.39
CA GLY A 149 -4.75 23.25 -28.57
C GLY A 149 -3.68 22.18 -28.81
N GLY A 150 -2.74 21.97 -27.88
CA GLY A 150 -1.71 20.92 -28.03
C GLY A 150 -2.24 19.54 -27.67
N HIS A 151 -1.61 18.49 -28.22
CA HIS A 151 -1.90 17.09 -27.85
C HIS A 151 -1.18 16.71 -26.55
N PHE A 152 -1.57 15.59 -25.95
CA PHE A 152 -0.93 15.03 -24.77
C PHE A 152 -0.03 13.85 -25.12
N GLU A 153 1.19 13.88 -24.60
CA GLU A 153 2.18 12.81 -24.76
C GLU A 153 2.50 12.20 -23.39
N PRO A 154 2.60 10.86 -23.28
CA PRO A 154 2.99 10.22 -22.03
C PRO A 154 4.42 10.59 -21.67
N LEU A 155 4.64 11.04 -20.44
CA LEU A 155 5.97 11.18 -19.89
C LEU A 155 6.48 9.80 -19.46
N PRO A 156 7.77 9.49 -19.65
CA PRO A 156 8.35 8.25 -19.17
C PRO A 156 8.12 8.13 -17.67
N GLU A 157 7.73 6.94 -17.21
CA GLU A 157 7.60 6.66 -15.78
C GLU A 157 8.91 7.07 -15.11
N ARG A 158 8.84 7.96 -14.11
CA ARG A 158 10.02 8.31 -13.34
C ARG A 158 10.52 7.02 -12.70
N ARG A 159 11.62 6.48 -13.23
CA ARG A 159 12.38 5.45 -12.53
C ARG A 159 12.64 6.00 -11.12
N PRO A 160 12.46 5.20 -10.05
CA PRO A 160 12.90 5.60 -8.73
C PRO A 160 14.33 6.10 -8.86
N ARG A 161 14.65 7.27 -8.27
CA ARG A 161 16.04 7.70 -8.18
C ARG A 161 16.81 6.58 -7.50
N GLU A 162 17.71 5.93 -8.23
CA GLU A 162 18.74 5.10 -7.63
C GLU A 162 19.49 6.00 -6.65
N LYS A 163 19.48 5.61 -5.38
CA LYS A 163 20.25 6.26 -4.33
C LYS A 163 21.70 5.83 -4.43
#